data_AF-A0A2V6AE68-F1
#
_entry.id   AF-A0A2V6AE68-F1
#
_cell.length_a   1.000
_cell.length_b   1.000
_cell.length_c   1.000
_cell.angle_alpha   90.00
_cell.angle_beta   90.00
_cell.angle_gamma   90.00
#
_symmetry.space_group_name_H-M   'P 1'
#
loop_
_entity.id
_entity.type
_entity.pdbx_description
1 polymer ?
#
loop_
_entity_poly.entity_id
_entity_poly.type
_entity_poly.pdbx_seq_one_letter_code
_entity_poly.pdbx_strand_id
1 'polypeptide(L)'
;MNRIAIGPEGQFSLEGENFVIDVSVKGRRQSTSEAFTIVKNEPYLRVYDDLASGFSPRSILELGIFQGGSYVFLDKLFKPRRMSAVEIGPQPVALLLRYVAGMENRFVHFSTSQCDREILEQIVRKELADQLDLVVDDASHTYEGTKASFEFLFPLLRPGGIYVIEDWSWAH
;
A
#
# COMPACT_ATOMS: atom_id res chain seq x y z
N MET A 1 -7.23 11.04 18.37
CA MET A 1 -6.05 11.93 18.24
C MET A 1 -5.56 11.77 16.83
N ASN A 2 -5.39 12.87 16.09
CA ASN A 2 -4.96 12.84 14.70
C ASN A 2 -3.50 12.34 14.65
N ARG A 3 -3.25 11.16 14.05
CA ARG A 3 -1.90 10.53 14.12
C ARG A 3 -0.89 11.18 13.18
N ILE A 4 -1.38 11.94 12.21
CA ILE A 4 -0.58 12.51 11.12
C ILE A 4 -0.71 14.04 11.17
N ALA A 5 0.38 14.75 11.47
CA ALA A 5 0.44 16.20 11.37
C ALA A 5 1.21 16.59 10.09
N ILE A 6 0.53 17.21 9.13
CA ILE A 6 1.10 17.54 7.82
C ILE A 6 1.55 18.99 7.84
N GLY A 7 2.82 19.20 7.49
CA GLY A 7 3.43 20.51 7.36
C GLY A 7 2.94 21.27 6.12
N PRO A 8 3.25 22.58 6.02
CA PRO A 8 2.76 23.45 4.94
C PRO A 8 3.24 23.02 3.55
N GLU A 9 4.35 22.31 3.46
CA GLU A 9 4.91 21.79 2.21
C GLU A 9 4.62 20.28 2.00
N GLY A 10 3.63 19.73 2.73
CA GLY A 10 3.21 18.34 2.57
C GLY A 10 4.12 17.31 3.23
N GLN A 11 5.08 17.72 4.06
CA GLN A 11 5.90 16.78 4.83
C GLN A 11 5.20 16.33 6.11
N PHE A 12 5.38 15.08 6.50
CA PHE A 12 4.95 14.57 7.80
C PHE A 12 5.84 13.42 8.26
N SER A 13 5.74 13.07 9.54
CA SER A 13 6.41 11.91 10.11
C SER A 13 5.40 10.97 10.75
N LEU A 14 5.64 9.67 10.64
CA LEU A 14 4.86 8.64 11.30
C LEU A 14 5.80 7.54 11.81
N GLU A 15 5.82 7.31 13.13
CA GLU A 15 6.57 6.23 13.77
C GLU A 15 8.05 6.15 13.34
N GLY A 16 8.71 7.31 13.23
CA GLY A 16 10.13 7.42 12.91
C GLY A 16 10.47 7.51 11.43
N GLU A 17 9.49 7.33 10.52
CA GLU A 17 9.69 7.53 9.09
C GLU A 17 9.14 8.88 8.64
N ASN A 18 9.82 9.50 7.68
CA ASN A 18 9.39 10.75 7.09
C ASN A 18 8.78 10.52 5.71
N PHE A 19 7.78 11.33 5.41
CA PHE A 19 7.03 11.27 4.17
C PHE A 19 6.93 12.68 3.57
N VAL A 20 6.89 12.72 2.24
CA VAL A 20 6.58 13.93 1.47
C VAL A 20 5.43 13.59 0.53
N ILE A 21 4.33 14.33 0.67
CA ILE A 21 3.19 14.26 -0.25
C ILE A 21 3.60 14.87 -1.58
N ASP A 22 3.50 14.10 -2.66
CA ASP A 22 3.66 14.61 -4.02
C ASP A 22 2.58 14.03 -4.94
N VAL A 23 1.51 14.81 -5.13
CA VAL A 23 0.38 14.49 -5.99
C VAL A 23 0.53 15.07 -7.41
N SER A 24 1.74 15.48 -7.80
CA SER A 24 2.00 15.99 -9.15
C SER A 24 1.70 14.93 -10.21
N VAL A 25 1.13 15.34 -11.34
CA VAL A 25 0.79 14.42 -12.45
C VAL A 25 2.04 13.94 -13.20
N LYS A 26 3.10 14.76 -13.25
CA LYS A 26 4.36 14.44 -13.92
C LYS A 26 5.55 14.84 -13.05
N GLY A 27 6.66 14.13 -13.22
CA GLY A 27 7.91 14.46 -12.53
C GLY A 27 7.84 14.23 -11.02
N ARG A 28 7.03 13.26 -10.58
CA ARG A 28 6.89 12.92 -9.15
C ARG A 28 8.26 12.65 -8.53
N ARG A 29 8.44 13.16 -7.32
CA ARG A 29 9.62 13.01 -6.48
C ARG A 29 9.92 11.54 -6.27
N GLN A 30 11.18 11.16 -6.42
CA GLN A 30 11.64 9.83 -5.98
C GLN A 30 11.86 9.81 -4.47
N SER A 31 11.57 8.68 -3.83
CA SER A 31 11.93 8.46 -2.43
C SER A 31 13.44 8.59 -2.24
N THR A 32 13.85 9.30 -1.19
CA THR A 32 15.26 9.51 -0.84
C THR A 32 15.55 8.98 0.56
N SER A 33 16.81 8.88 0.94
CA SER A 33 17.20 8.46 2.31
C SER A 33 16.61 9.33 3.43
N GLU A 34 16.08 10.51 3.11
CA GLU A 34 15.50 11.43 4.08
C GLU A 34 13.99 11.25 4.24
N ALA A 35 13.28 10.86 3.18
CA ALA A 35 11.82 10.71 3.20
C ALA A 35 11.28 9.89 2.01
N PHE A 36 10.25 9.09 2.29
CA PHE A 36 9.43 8.41 1.29
C PHE A 36 8.52 9.40 0.56
N THR A 37 8.39 9.25 -0.76
CA THR A 37 7.34 9.94 -1.51
C THR A 37 6.04 9.17 -1.40
N ILE A 38 4.95 9.85 -1.05
CA ILE A 38 3.60 9.30 -1.03
C ILE A 38 2.67 10.12 -1.94
N VAL A 39 1.89 9.44 -2.78
CA VAL A 39 1.00 10.07 -3.76
C VAL A 39 -0.43 10.07 -3.22
N LYS A 40 -0.62 10.59 -2.02
CA LYS A 40 -1.91 10.65 -1.32
C LYS A 40 -2.03 12.02 -0.65
N ASN A 41 -3.09 12.77 -0.97
CA ASN A 41 -3.33 14.07 -0.33
C ASN A 41 -3.78 13.90 1.13
N GLU A 42 -3.83 15.00 1.88
CA GLU A 42 -4.25 14.96 3.28
C GLU A 42 -5.61 14.27 3.48
N PRO A 43 -6.70 14.63 2.77
CA PRO A 43 -7.97 13.92 2.90
C PRO A 43 -7.87 12.39 2.71
N TYR A 44 -7.08 11.91 1.74
CA TYR A 44 -6.83 10.49 1.54
C TYR A 44 -6.15 9.84 2.77
N LEU A 45 -5.12 10.50 3.32
CA LEU A 45 -4.44 10.01 4.51
C LEU A 45 -5.36 9.99 5.74
N ARG A 46 -6.30 10.94 5.84
CA ARG A 46 -7.31 10.98 6.91
C ARG A 46 -8.26 9.80 6.85
N VAL A 47 -8.68 9.35 5.66
CA VAL A 47 -9.51 8.15 5.50
C VAL A 47 -8.82 6.92 6.12
N TYR A 48 -7.51 6.78 5.91
CA TYR A 48 -6.73 5.70 6.53
C TYR A 48 -6.58 5.87 8.05
N ASP A 49 -6.35 7.08 8.55
CA ASP A 49 -6.25 7.36 10.00
C ASP A 49 -7.57 7.06 10.72
N ASP A 50 -8.69 7.45 10.12
CA ASP A 50 -10.04 7.14 10.62
C ASP A 50 -10.29 5.63 10.60
N LEU A 51 -9.90 4.95 9.52
CA LEU A 51 -9.99 3.49 9.44
C LEU A 51 -9.17 2.83 10.56
N ALA A 52 -7.94 3.29 10.81
CA ALA A 52 -7.06 2.78 11.86
C ALA A 52 -7.57 3.03 13.30
N SER A 53 -8.62 3.84 13.47
CA SER A 53 -9.25 4.07 14.77
C SER A 53 -10.19 2.93 15.19
N GLY A 54 -10.74 2.18 14.24
CA GLY A 54 -11.67 1.07 14.51
C GLY A 54 -11.22 -0.28 13.93
N PHE A 55 -10.19 -0.29 13.10
CA PHE A 55 -9.74 -1.48 12.37
C PHE A 55 -8.23 -1.70 12.53
N SER A 56 -7.84 -2.94 12.83
CA SER A 56 -6.44 -3.33 13.03
C SER A 56 -6.16 -4.63 12.28
N PRO A 57 -5.81 -4.56 10.98
CA PRO A 57 -5.53 -5.74 10.17
C PRO A 57 -4.23 -6.41 10.65
N ARG A 58 -4.25 -7.74 10.77
CA ARG A 58 -3.05 -8.55 11.01
C ARG A 58 -2.29 -8.83 9.72
N SER A 59 -2.96 -8.77 8.57
CA SER A 59 -2.34 -8.94 7.26
C SER A 59 -2.87 -7.96 6.23
N ILE A 60 -1.94 -7.41 5.45
CA ILE A 60 -2.24 -6.43 4.40
C ILE A 60 -1.63 -6.92 3.07
N LEU A 61 -2.41 -6.82 2.00
CA LEU A 61 -1.94 -6.93 0.62
C LEU A 61 -2.14 -5.59 -0.09
N GLU A 62 -1.07 -5.00 -0.59
CA GLU A 62 -1.11 -3.78 -1.39
C GLU A 62 -0.85 -4.11 -2.87
N LEU A 63 -1.67 -3.56 -3.76
CA LEU A 63 -1.49 -3.63 -5.21
C LEU A 63 -1.06 -2.24 -5.68
N GLY A 64 0.16 -2.14 -6.22
CA GLY A 64 0.81 -0.87 -6.57
C GLY A 64 1.77 -0.41 -5.47
N ILE A 65 3.06 -0.26 -5.81
CA ILE A 65 4.10 0.17 -4.85
C ILE A 65 4.59 1.58 -5.18
N PHE A 66 4.76 1.88 -6.47
CA PHE A 66 5.37 3.12 -6.95
C PHE A 66 6.71 3.47 -6.27
N GLN A 67 6.73 4.41 -5.32
CA GLN A 67 7.93 4.86 -4.58
C GLN A 67 7.98 4.31 -3.15
N GLY A 68 7.08 3.38 -2.80
CA GLY A 68 7.05 2.67 -1.51
C GLY A 68 6.45 3.46 -0.35
N GLY A 69 6.02 4.71 -0.55
CA GLY A 69 5.48 5.53 0.53
C GLY A 69 4.20 5.00 1.13
N SER A 70 3.27 4.48 0.32
CA SER A 70 2.03 3.87 0.81
C SER A 70 2.29 2.57 1.56
N TYR A 71 3.21 1.72 1.07
CA TYR A 71 3.64 0.51 1.79
C TYR A 71 4.12 0.83 3.20
N VAL A 72 5.09 1.75 3.32
CA VAL A 72 5.66 2.13 4.62
C VAL A 72 4.63 2.83 5.49
N PHE A 73 3.77 3.67 4.89
CA PHE A 73 2.68 4.33 5.60
C PHE A 73 1.70 3.34 6.22
N LEU A 74 1.19 2.38 5.44
CA LEU A 74 0.27 1.33 5.92
C LEU A 74 0.91 0.46 6.99
N ASP A 75 2.19 0.12 6.81
CA ASP A 75 2.95 -0.66 7.79
C ASP A 75 3.07 0.08 9.14
N LYS A 76 3.43 1.37 9.13
CA LYS A 76 3.53 2.17 10.36
C LYS A 76 2.17 2.44 11.00
N LEU A 77 1.15 2.69 10.18
CA LEU A 77 -0.18 3.07 10.65
C LEU A 77 -0.90 1.89 11.32
N PHE A 78 -0.91 0.73 10.66
CA PHE A 78 -1.66 -0.44 11.10
C PHE A 78 -0.82 -1.45 11.89
N LYS A 79 0.51 -1.43 11.74
CA LYS A 79 1.46 -2.36 12.38
C LYS A 79 1.04 -3.82 12.20
N PRO A 80 0.77 -4.28 10.96
CA PRO A 80 0.27 -5.63 10.72
C PRO A 80 1.33 -6.69 11.08
N ARG A 81 0.89 -7.91 11.36
CA ARG A 81 1.82 -9.04 11.54
C ARG A 81 2.53 -9.39 10.24
N ARG A 82 1.84 -9.31 9.10
CA ARG A 82 2.35 -9.67 7.78
C ARG A 82 1.92 -8.64 6.74
N MET A 83 2.78 -8.33 5.79
CA MET A 83 2.43 -7.43 4.70
C MET A 83 3.17 -7.82 3.43
N SER A 84 2.44 -7.84 2.32
CA SER A 84 3.00 -8.08 0.99
C SER A 84 2.47 -7.03 0.02
N ALA A 85 3.25 -6.73 -1.01
CA ALA A 85 2.84 -5.82 -2.06
C ALA A 85 3.36 -6.23 -3.43
N VAL A 86 2.61 -5.90 -4.47
CA VAL A 86 2.96 -6.19 -5.87
C VAL A 86 3.04 -4.91 -6.70
N GLU A 87 3.97 -4.88 -7.64
CA GLU A 87 4.22 -3.76 -8.56
C GLU A 87 4.50 -4.30 -9.96
N ILE A 88 3.80 -3.76 -10.96
CA ILE A 88 3.95 -4.19 -12.35
C ILE A 88 5.28 -3.70 -12.93
N GLY A 89 5.77 -2.55 -12.48
CA GLY A 89 7.06 -1.99 -12.86
C GLY A 89 8.23 -2.91 -12.47
N PRO A 90 9.23 -3.11 -13.36
CA PRO A 90 10.38 -3.93 -13.05
C PRO A 90 11.44 -3.21 -12.20
N GLN A 91 11.36 -1.88 -12.07
CA GLN A 91 12.37 -1.11 -11.36
C GLN A 91 12.15 -1.20 -9.83
N PRO A 92 13.09 -1.80 -9.08
CA PRO A 92 12.98 -1.84 -7.64
C PRO A 92 13.19 -0.45 -7.03
N VAL A 93 12.47 -0.17 -5.95
CA VAL A 93 12.65 1.03 -5.13
C VAL A 93 13.71 0.75 -4.08
N ALA A 94 14.94 1.22 -4.30
CA ALA A 94 16.08 0.92 -3.43
C ALA A 94 15.84 1.25 -1.94
N LEU A 95 15.13 2.35 -1.65
CA LEU A 95 14.82 2.71 -0.26
C LEU A 95 13.81 1.75 0.38
N LEU A 96 12.76 1.36 -0.35
CA LEU A 96 11.80 0.38 0.14
C LEU A 96 12.46 -0.98 0.37
N LEU A 97 13.34 -1.41 -0.53
CA LEU A 97 14.13 -2.62 -0.35
C LEU A 97 14.98 -2.57 0.92
N ARG A 98 15.59 -1.41 1.22
CA ARG A 98 16.33 -1.22 2.48
C ARG A 98 15.41 -1.22 3.69
N TYR A 99 14.22 -0.65 3.58
CA TYR A 99 13.23 -0.64 4.66
C TYR A 99 12.82 -2.06 5.05
N VAL A 100 12.48 -2.90 4.06
CA VAL A 100 12.07 -4.29 4.33
C VAL A 100 13.26 -5.21 4.63
N ALA A 101 14.49 -4.83 4.27
CA ALA A 101 15.70 -5.61 4.54
C ALA A 101 15.95 -5.70 6.05
N GLY A 102 15.65 -6.87 6.62
CA GLY A 102 15.80 -7.14 8.05
C GLY A 102 14.48 -7.15 8.83
N MET A 103 13.35 -6.93 8.14
CA MET A 103 12.02 -7.09 8.73
C MET A 103 11.47 -8.48 8.41
N GLU A 104 11.00 -9.20 9.42
CA GLU A 104 10.27 -10.44 9.20
C GLU A 104 8.86 -10.17 8.66
N ASN A 105 8.39 -11.02 7.75
CA ASN A 105 7.04 -10.95 7.19
C ASN A 105 6.70 -9.63 6.47
N ARG A 106 7.69 -9.01 5.84
CA ARG A 106 7.53 -7.89 4.90
C ARG A 106 8.04 -8.32 3.54
N PHE A 107 7.15 -8.34 2.56
CA PHE A 107 7.43 -8.81 1.22
C PHE A 107 7.05 -7.72 0.20
N VAL A 108 7.82 -7.64 -0.87
CA VAL A 108 7.57 -6.74 -2.01
C VAL A 108 7.97 -7.45 -3.30
N HIS A 109 7.11 -7.37 -4.30
CA HIS A 109 7.26 -8.08 -5.57
C HIS A 109 7.18 -7.10 -6.74
N PHE A 110 8.30 -6.92 -7.43
CA PHE A 110 8.35 -6.13 -8.68
C PHE A 110 8.12 -7.04 -9.89
N SER A 111 7.81 -6.46 -11.05
CA SER A 111 7.43 -7.21 -12.27
C SER A 111 6.23 -8.15 -12.06
N THR A 112 5.31 -7.80 -11.17
CA THR A 112 4.16 -8.63 -10.79
C THR A 112 2.87 -7.86 -11.04
N SER A 113 1.97 -8.44 -11.84
CA SER A 113 0.71 -7.82 -12.20
C SER A 113 -0.36 -8.02 -11.12
N GLN A 114 -1.21 -7.01 -10.90
CA GLN A 114 -2.42 -7.15 -10.09
C GLN A 114 -3.44 -8.15 -10.67
N CYS A 115 -3.28 -8.53 -11.95
CA CYS A 115 -4.14 -9.49 -12.63
C CYS A 115 -3.57 -10.93 -12.60
N ASP A 116 -2.44 -11.17 -11.95
CA ASP A 116 -1.83 -12.50 -11.84
C ASP A 116 -2.46 -13.28 -10.68
N ARG A 117 -3.51 -14.04 -10.99
CA ARG A 117 -4.27 -14.79 -9.99
C ARG A 117 -3.39 -15.76 -9.22
N GLU A 118 -2.55 -16.52 -9.92
CA GLU A 118 -1.72 -17.56 -9.33
C GLU A 118 -0.72 -16.98 -8.34
N ILE A 119 -0.07 -15.85 -8.67
CA ILE A 119 0.85 -15.17 -7.77
C ILE A 119 0.10 -14.60 -6.56
N LEU A 120 -1.02 -13.92 -6.76
CA LEU A 120 -1.81 -13.34 -5.67
C LEU A 120 -2.34 -14.40 -4.70
N GLU A 121 -2.86 -15.53 -5.20
CA GLU A 121 -3.27 -16.65 -4.35
C GLU A 121 -2.10 -17.24 -3.56
N GLN A 122 -0.91 -17.33 -4.17
CA GLN A 122 0.29 -17.82 -3.49
C GLN A 122 0.76 -16.86 -2.39
N ILE A 123 0.73 -15.55 -2.63
CA ILE A 123 1.05 -14.52 -1.64
C ILE A 123 0.12 -14.66 -0.44
N VAL A 124 -1.19 -14.74 -0.67
CA VAL A 124 -2.17 -14.89 0.42
C VAL A 124 -1.90 -16.15 1.24
N ARG A 125 -1.76 -17.31 0.58
CA ARG A 125 -1.57 -18.60 1.27
C ARG A 125 -0.24 -18.70 2.01
N LYS A 126 0.85 -18.22 1.42
CA LYS A 126 2.22 -18.41 1.94
C LYS A 126 2.66 -17.22 2.79
N GLU A 127 2.74 -16.05 2.17
CA GLU A 127 3.31 -14.85 2.78
C GLU A 127 2.39 -14.22 3.81
N LEU A 128 1.07 -14.28 3.59
CA LEU A 128 0.08 -13.79 4.54
C LEU A 128 -0.49 -14.90 5.45
N ALA A 129 -0.02 -16.14 5.25
CA ALA A 129 -0.39 -17.34 5.98
C ALA A 129 -1.90 -17.61 6.00
N ASP A 130 -2.52 -17.52 4.83
CA ASP A 130 -3.95 -17.76 4.60
C ASP A 130 -4.86 -16.84 5.42
N GLN A 131 -4.32 -15.68 5.80
CA GLN A 131 -5.06 -14.63 6.47
C GLN A 131 -4.95 -13.38 5.61
N LEU A 132 -6.07 -12.90 5.08
CA LEU A 132 -6.15 -11.61 4.38
C LEU A 132 -7.18 -10.73 5.08
N ASP A 133 -6.72 -9.66 5.70
CA ASP A 133 -7.58 -8.74 6.46
C ASP A 133 -7.84 -7.43 5.71
N LEU A 134 -6.83 -6.90 5.01
CA LEU A 134 -6.91 -5.66 4.24
C LEU A 134 -6.30 -5.86 2.85
N VAL A 135 -7.03 -5.45 1.82
CA VAL A 135 -6.50 -5.22 0.47
C VAL A 135 -6.56 -3.73 0.16
N VAL A 136 -5.48 -3.18 -0.38
CA VAL A 136 -5.44 -1.83 -0.95
C VAL A 136 -5.10 -1.95 -2.43
N ASP A 137 -6.05 -1.63 -3.31
CA ASP A 137 -5.86 -1.61 -4.76
C ASP A 137 -5.62 -0.17 -5.24
N ASP A 138 -4.35 0.15 -5.47
CA ASP A 138 -3.82 1.44 -5.93
C ASP A 138 -2.88 1.23 -7.14
N ALA A 139 -3.22 0.28 -8.01
CA ALA A 139 -2.34 -0.18 -9.09
C ALA A 139 -2.64 0.49 -10.43
N SER A 140 -3.42 -0.15 -11.32
CA SER A 140 -3.61 0.35 -12.70
C SER A 140 -4.66 1.45 -12.83
N HIS A 141 -5.57 1.56 -11.86
CA HIS A 141 -6.80 2.37 -11.92
C HIS A 141 -7.71 2.04 -13.11
N THR A 142 -7.51 0.88 -13.75
CA THR A 142 -8.37 0.41 -14.84
C THR A 142 -9.48 -0.46 -14.29
N TYR A 143 -10.69 -0.31 -14.83
CA TYR A 143 -11.82 -1.15 -14.44
C TYR A 143 -11.50 -2.65 -14.55
N GLU A 144 -10.90 -3.09 -15.67
CA GLU A 144 -10.57 -4.50 -15.88
C GLU A 144 -9.51 -5.00 -14.90
N GLY A 145 -8.50 -4.18 -14.60
CA GLY A 145 -7.45 -4.53 -13.63
C GLY A 145 -8.01 -4.69 -12.22
N THR A 146 -8.78 -3.71 -11.75
CA THR A 146 -9.42 -3.75 -10.42
C THR A 146 -10.48 -4.84 -10.33
N LYS A 147 -11.26 -5.07 -11.39
CA LYS A 147 -12.23 -6.17 -11.42
C LYS A 147 -11.53 -7.52 -11.27
N ALA A 148 -10.44 -7.75 -12.01
CA ALA A 148 -9.69 -9.00 -11.94
C ALA A 148 -9.13 -9.25 -10.53
N SER A 149 -8.40 -8.29 -9.95
CA SER A 149 -7.86 -8.40 -8.59
C SER A 149 -8.97 -8.59 -7.55
N PHE A 150 -10.09 -7.88 -7.67
CA PHE A 150 -11.23 -8.01 -6.77
C PHE A 150 -11.86 -9.41 -6.82
N GLU A 151 -12.15 -9.93 -8.01
CA GLU A 151 -12.74 -11.27 -8.18
C GLU A 151 -11.85 -12.39 -7.61
N PHE A 152 -10.53 -12.20 -7.61
CA PHE A 152 -9.58 -13.18 -7.07
C PHE A 152 -9.41 -13.05 -5.55
N LEU A 153 -9.26 -11.82 -5.04
CA LEU A 153 -8.88 -11.57 -3.65
C LEU A 153 -10.05 -11.43 -2.71
N PHE A 154 -11.20 -10.91 -3.16
CA PHE A 154 -12.36 -10.72 -2.30
C PHE A 154 -12.88 -12.04 -1.69
N PRO A 155 -12.92 -13.18 -2.41
CA PRO A 155 -13.25 -14.48 -1.81
C PRO A 155 -12.26 -14.98 -0.76
N LEU A 156 -11.01 -14.49 -0.79
CA LEU A 156 -9.94 -14.84 0.17
C LEU A 156 -9.91 -13.89 1.37
N LEU A 157 -10.57 -12.74 1.28
CA LEU A 157 -10.68 -11.77 2.34
C LEU A 157 -11.54 -12.37 3.47
N ARG A 158 -11.05 -12.30 4.71
CA ARG A 158 -11.82 -12.84 5.84
C ARG A 158 -13.14 -12.07 6.04
N PRO A 159 -14.15 -12.67 6.69
CA PRO A 159 -15.30 -11.91 7.18
C PRO A 159 -14.87 -10.73 8.05
N GLY A 160 -15.42 -9.54 7.75
CA GLY A 160 -15.05 -8.28 8.39
C GLY A 160 -13.66 -7.74 8.00
N GLY A 161 -13.02 -8.32 6.98
CA GLY A 161 -11.90 -7.69 6.29
C GLY A 161 -12.39 -6.58 5.36
N ILE A 162 -11.46 -5.75 4.89
CA ILE A 162 -11.75 -4.55 4.10
C ILE A 162 -10.97 -4.61 2.79
N TYR A 163 -11.65 -4.23 1.71
CA TYR A 163 -11.05 -4.02 0.40
C TYR A 163 -11.18 -2.54 0.06
N VAL A 164 -10.06 -1.85 -0.07
CA VAL A 164 -9.98 -0.45 -0.49
C VAL A 164 -9.61 -0.40 -1.96
N ILE A 165 -10.39 0.35 -2.74
CA ILE A 165 -10.08 0.67 -4.13
C ILE A 165 -9.78 2.17 -4.18
N GLU A 166 -8.58 2.53 -4.64
CA GLU A 166 -8.16 3.92 -4.80
C GLU A 166 -8.37 4.43 -6.22
N ASP A 167 -8.42 5.76 -6.38
CA ASP A 167 -8.49 6.46 -7.66
C ASP A 167 -9.56 5.95 -8.65
N TRP A 168 -10.72 5.52 -8.13
CA TRP A 168 -11.82 5.01 -8.96
C TRP A 168 -12.31 6.00 -10.03
N SER A 169 -12.22 7.31 -9.76
CA SER A 169 -12.61 8.37 -10.69
C SER A 169 -11.47 8.86 -11.59
N TRP A 170 -10.32 8.20 -11.64
CA TRP A 170 -9.14 8.62 -12.42
C TRP A 170 -9.45 8.94 -13.90
N ALA A 171 -10.42 8.24 -14.50
CA ALA A 171 -10.79 8.39 -15.89
C ALA A 171 -11.81 9.52 -16.18
N HIS A 172 -12.22 10.31 -15.18
CA HIS A 172 -13.27 11.33 -15.29
C HIS A 172 -12.83 12.73 -14.86
#